data_AF-A0A6G4WHB6-F1
#
_entry.id   AF-A0A6G4WHB6-F1
#
_cell.length_a   1.000
_cell.length_b   1.000
_cell.length_c   1.000
_cell.angle_alpha   90.00
_cell.angle_beta   90.00
_cell.angle_gamma   90.00
#
_symmetry.space_group_name_H-M   'P 1'
#
loop_
_entity.id
_entity.type
_entity.pdbx_description
1 polymer ?
#
loop_
_entity_poly.entity_id
_entity_poly.type
_entity_poly.pdbx_seq_one_letter_code
_entity_poly.pdbx_strand_id
1 'polypeptide(L)'
;MIQSILFFALGFLTAGFLALLAAPAFWRRAVNLTRKRVEASMPMTLDEIQADKDRMRAEFAMSARRLEMSAQALREKNAAQVIEIGRGREEIKALNAVITEKNREITALETAGEALRTELRQQSNDMQRLSARLAETDNVLKQRTAEIEKLGRMYDDASFSSSSRQIELVARESEHEQLGNEVVQLRSKAEQAEKRYQEREREAATLRDALRTEARKVDGLERKIAGMLSTLAEREEKLEHSGKELARLREELARATAAENEKIEKPAGRERLESRLTALTRENRKLKADLKATATAKGGDDEMLRERIGELAAQMVHLTSVLEGQGSPIAKALSSPTPDSGQGAGAKKTSLADRVRAVQKAASAG
;
A
#
# COMPACT_ATOMS: atom_id res chain seq x y z
N MET A 1 170.37 -100.53 68.36
CA MET A 1 169.18 -99.67 68.08
C MET A 1 167.86 -100.45 68.01
N ILE A 2 167.85 -101.71 67.55
CA ILE A 2 166.63 -102.54 67.44
C ILE A 2 165.97 -102.86 68.82
N GLN A 3 166.76 -103.08 69.87
CA GLN A 3 166.24 -103.40 71.21
C GLN A 3 165.44 -102.25 71.86
N SER A 4 165.88 -101.00 71.68
CA SER A 4 165.16 -99.81 72.16
C SER A 4 163.82 -99.61 71.43
N ILE A 5 163.79 -99.93 70.13
CA ILE A 5 162.56 -99.90 69.31
C ILE A 5 161.58 -100.99 69.76
N LEU A 6 162.07 -102.19 70.12
CA LEU A 6 161.21 -103.29 70.58
C LEU A 6 160.55 -103.01 71.94
N PHE A 7 161.29 -102.46 72.91
CA PHE A 7 160.71 -102.05 74.20
C PHE A 7 159.74 -100.86 74.05
N PHE A 8 160.03 -99.93 73.15
CA PHE A 8 159.11 -98.85 72.81
C PHE A 8 157.82 -99.37 72.15
N ALA A 9 157.95 -100.29 71.19
CA ALA A 9 156.80 -100.92 70.54
C ALA A 9 155.97 -101.76 71.52
N LEU A 10 156.61 -102.55 72.40
CA LEU A 10 155.93 -103.33 73.43
C LEU A 10 155.23 -102.43 74.45
N GLY A 11 155.90 -101.37 74.92
CA GLY A 11 155.31 -100.37 75.82
C GLY A 11 154.14 -99.61 75.18
N PHE A 12 154.24 -99.29 73.89
CA PHE A 12 153.15 -98.68 73.14
C PHE A 12 151.97 -99.65 72.96
N LEU A 13 152.25 -100.92 72.68
CA LEU A 13 151.22 -101.94 72.50
C LEU A 13 150.50 -102.25 73.81
N THR A 14 151.22 -102.31 74.94
CA THR A 14 150.62 -102.50 76.27
C THR A 14 149.82 -101.28 76.71
N ALA A 15 150.33 -100.06 76.48
CA ALA A 15 149.57 -98.83 76.73
C ALA A 15 148.31 -98.74 75.85
N GLY A 16 148.42 -99.10 74.57
CA GLY A 16 147.31 -99.17 73.63
C GLY A 16 146.27 -100.22 74.03
N PHE A 17 146.72 -101.39 74.50
CA PHE A 17 145.83 -102.44 74.99
C PHE A 17 145.08 -102.02 76.25
N LEU A 18 145.75 -101.36 77.21
CA LEU A 18 145.12 -100.80 78.40
C LEU A 18 144.16 -99.66 78.05
N ALA A 19 144.51 -98.80 77.08
CA ALA A 19 143.63 -97.75 76.58
C ALA A 19 142.38 -98.32 75.92
N LEU A 20 142.50 -99.40 75.13
CA LEU A 20 141.36 -100.11 74.53
C LEU A 20 140.47 -100.78 75.59
N LEU A 21 141.04 -101.27 76.69
CA LEU A 21 140.29 -101.81 77.82
C LEU A 21 139.51 -100.72 78.57
N ALA A 22 140.11 -99.54 78.72
CA ALA A 22 139.49 -98.41 79.43
C ALA A 22 138.53 -97.58 78.56
N ALA A 23 138.73 -97.54 77.24
CA ALA A 23 137.93 -96.73 76.32
C ALA A 23 136.41 -97.01 76.40
N PRO A 24 135.93 -98.27 76.46
CA PRO A 24 134.50 -98.57 76.66
C PRO A 24 133.95 -98.01 77.97
N ALA A 25 134.76 -97.99 79.04
CA ALA A 25 134.34 -97.47 80.34
C ALA A 25 134.25 -95.95 80.34
N PHE A 26 135.24 -95.27 79.75
CA PHE A 26 135.20 -93.81 79.59
C PHE A 26 134.07 -93.37 78.67
N TRP A 27 133.80 -94.09 77.57
CA TRP A 27 132.72 -93.75 76.64
C TRP A 27 131.33 -93.95 77.26
N ARG A 28 131.12 -95.09 77.97
CA ARG A 28 129.87 -95.30 78.75
C ARG A 28 129.66 -94.20 79.80
N ARG A 29 130.72 -93.75 80.46
CA ARG A 29 130.64 -92.68 81.47
C ARG A 29 130.38 -91.31 80.85
N ALA A 30 131.00 -91.00 79.71
CA ALA A 30 130.74 -89.77 78.96
C ALA A 30 129.28 -89.72 78.48
N VAL A 31 128.76 -90.79 77.88
CA VAL A 31 127.35 -90.90 77.44
C VAL A 31 126.38 -90.77 78.61
N ASN A 32 126.68 -91.37 79.75
CA ASN A 32 125.83 -91.25 80.94
C ASN A 32 125.82 -89.81 81.50
N LEU A 33 126.96 -89.11 81.49
CA LEU A 33 127.03 -87.72 81.95
C LEU A 33 126.35 -86.77 80.97
N THR A 34 126.48 -86.97 79.65
CA THR A 34 125.76 -86.16 78.65
C THR A 34 124.28 -86.44 78.68
N ARG A 35 123.87 -87.70 78.85
CA ARG A 35 122.46 -88.08 79.02
C ARG A 35 121.88 -87.43 80.28
N LYS A 36 122.55 -87.55 81.43
CA LYS A 36 122.12 -86.88 82.68
C LYS A 36 122.07 -85.36 82.57
N ARG A 37 122.98 -84.74 81.79
CA ARG A 37 123.00 -83.28 81.58
C ARG A 37 121.89 -82.82 80.66
N VAL A 38 121.59 -83.58 79.60
CA VAL A 38 120.46 -83.33 78.70
C VAL A 38 119.13 -83.52 79.43
N GLU A 39 118.99 -84.62 80.19
CA GLU A 39 117.83 -84.89 81.06
C GLU A 39 117.67 -83.81 82.16
N ALA A 40 118.75 -83.23 82.68
CA ALA A 40 118.69 -82.12 83.63
C ALA A 40 118.37 -80.75 82.99
N SER A 41 118.69 -80.56 81.70
CA SER A 41 118.41 -79.31 80.97
C SER A 41 117.05 -79.28 80.26
N MET A 42 116.48 -80.44 79.97
CA MET A 42 115.12 -80.62 79.47
C MET A 42 114.40 -81.59 80.41
N PRO A 43 113.73 -81.10 81.47
CA PRO A 43 112.95 -81.93 82.35
C PRO A 43 111.59 -82.18 81.67
N MET A 44 111.61 -82.87 80.53
CA MET A 44 110.41 -83.45 79.95
C MET A 44 110.62 -84.94 79.85
N THR A 45 109.81 -85.68 80.60
CA THR A 45 109.69 -87.12 80.49
C THR A 45 109.16 -87.50 79.10
N LEU A 46 109.44 -88.72 78.61
CA LEU A 46 108.92 -89.19 77.32
C LEU A 46 107.40 -89.10 77.22
N ASP A 47 106.71 -89.27 78.36
CA ASP A 47 105.26 -89.16 78.46
C ASP A 47 104.78 -87.71 78.31
N GLU A 48 105.52 -86.72 78.82
CA GLU A 48 105.21 -85.29 78.62
C GLU A 48 105.40 -84.86 77.16
N ILE A 49 106.43 -85.38 76.46
CA ILE A 49 106.63 -85.12 75.02
C ILE A 49 105.48 -85.73 74.20
N GLN A 50 105.00 -86.92 74.57
CA GLN A 50 103.84 -87.54 73.94
C GLN A 50 102.57 -86.73 74.23
N ALA A 51 102.38 -86.26 75.46
CA ALA A 51 101.26 -85.40 75.84
C ALA A 51 101.26 -84.07 75.06
N ASP A 52 102.41 -83.42 74.87
CA ASP A 52 102.50 -82.18 74.09
C ASP A 52 102.25 -82.44 72.59
N LYS A 53 102.70 -83.57 72.07
CA LYS A 53 102.40 -83.98 70.69
C LYS A 53 100.91 -84.25 70.49
N ASP A 54 100.27 -84.92 71.43
CA ASP A 54 98.83 -85.19 71.38
C ASP A 54 98.00 -83.94 71.65
N ARG A 55 98.47 -83.02 72.50
CA ARG A 55 97.93 -81.67 72.65
C ARG A 55 98.00 -80.89 71.35
N MET A 56 99.14 -80.84 70.68
CA MET A 56 99.28 -80.16 69.38
C MET A 56 98.36 -80.78 68.32
N ARG A 57 98.27 -82.12 68.28
CA ARG A 57 97.30 -82.81 67.40
C ARG A 57 95.87 -82.44 67.71
N ALA A 58 95.50 -82.33 68.99
CA ALA A 58 94.17 -81.92 69.42
C ALA A 58 93.90 -80.45 69.06
N GLU A 59 94.85 -79.54 69.27
CA GLU A 59 94.73 -78.13 68.89
C GLU A 59 94.58 -77.97 67.36
N PHE A 60 95.36 -78.70 66.57
CA PHE A 60 95.19 -78.73 65.11
C PHE A 60 93.87 -79.36 64.68
N ALA A 61 93.43 -80.46 65.30
CA ALA A 61 92.14 -81.08 65.00
C ALA A 61 90.97 -80.16 65.35
N MET A 62 91.02 -79.47 66.49
CA MET A 62 90.00 -78.52 66.93
C MET A 62 89.97 -77.26 66.06
N SER A 63 91.13 -76.70 65.70
CA SER A 63 91.21 -75.54 64.81
C SER A 63 90.77 -75.90 63.38
N ALA A 64 91.16 -77.06 62.86
CA ALA A 64 90.67 -77.59 61.58
C ALA A 64 89.15 -77.78 61.63
N ARG A 65 88.61 -78.39 62.69
CA ARG A 65 87.17 -78.58 62.85
C ARG A 65 86.41 -77.26 62.95
N ARG A 66 86.96 -76.28 63.68
CA ARG A 66 86.37 -74.94 63.82
C ARG A 66 86.38 -74.19 62.48
N LEU A 67 87.46 -74.35 61.70
CA LEU A 67 87.57 -73.78 60.36
C LEU A 67 86.55 -74.44 59.42
N GLU A 68 86.44 -75.77 59.41
CA GLU A 68 85.43 -76.52 58.64
C GLU A 68 84.01 -76.05 58.98
N MET A 69 83.67 -75.96 60.27
CA MET A 69 82.37 -75.47 60.71
C MET A 69 82.12 -74.03 60.24
N SER A 70 83.11 -73.15 60.34
CA SER A 70 82.98 -71.75 59.89
C SER A 70 82.82 -71.65 58.36
N ALA A 71 83.55 -72.48 57.61
CA ALA A 71 83.45 -72.55 56.15
C ALA A 71 82.09 -73.11 55.73
N GLN A 72 81.57 -74.10 56.45
CA GLN A 72 80.24 -74.66 56.21
C GLN A 72 79.14 -73.63 56.53
N ALA A 73 79.22 -72.93 57.66
CA ALA A 73 78.29 -71.86 58.00
C ALA A 73 78.32 -70.70 56.98
N LEU A 74 79.50 -70.34 56.46
CA LEU A 74 79.63 -69.36 55.38
C LEU A 74 79.02 -69.85 54.06
N ARG A 75 79.21 -71.13 53.71
CA ARG A 75 78.59 -71.74 52.53
C ARG A 75 77.08 -71.76 52.64
N GLU A 76 76.53 -72.12 53.80
CA GLU A 76 75.08 -72.11 54.05
C GLU A 76 74.51 -70.69 53.94
N LYS A 77 75.19 -69.68 54.53
CA LYS A 77 74.79 -68.27 54.37
C LYS A 77 74.85 -67.80 52.92
N ASN A 78 75.90 -68.16 52.19
CA ASN A 78 76.05 -67.79 50.79
C ASN A 78 74.96 -68.45 49.93
N ALA A 79 74.67 -69.74 50.14
CA ALA A 79 73.58 -70.44 49.49
C ALA A 79 72.22 -69.78 49.77
N ALA A 80 71.96 -69.40 51.02
CA ALA A 80 70.74 -68.66 51.39
C ALA A 80 70.67 -67.30 50.68
N GLN A 81 71.77 -66.53 50.65
CA GLN A 81 71.81 -65.24 49.95
C GLN A 81 71.60 -65.38 48.44
N VAL A 82 72.15 -66.42 47.80
CA VAL A 82 71.94 -66.67 46.37
C VAL A 82 70.46 -66.96 46.08
N ILE A 83 69.78 -67.70 46.96
CA ILE A 83 68.34 -67.95 46.84
C ILE A 83 67.55 -66.65 46.97
N GLU A 84 67.87 -65.80 47.97
CA GLU A 84 67.20 -64.50 48.15
C GLU A 84 67.45 -63.55 46.97
N ILE A 85 68.66 -63.50 46.43
CA ILE A 85 68.97 -62.74 45.20
C ILE A 85 68.18 -63.31 44.02
N GLY A 86 68.03 -64.63 43.94
CA GLY A 86 67.19 -65.31 42.94
C GLY A 86 65.73 -64.84 43.01
N ARG A 87 65.13 -64.87 44.21
CA ARG A 87 63.77 -64.38 44.47
C ARG A 87 63.62 -62.90 44.10
N GLY A 88 64.54 -62.05 44.55
CA GLY A 88 64.51 -60.63 44.23
C GLY A 88 64.63 -60.35 42.72
N ARG A 89 65.42 -61.14 41.98
CA ARG A 89 65.50 -61.04 40.51
C ARG A 89 64.20 -61.45 39.83
N GLU A 90 63.51 -62.48 40.33
CA GLU A 90 62.20 -62.89 39.81
C GLU A 90 61.15 -61.80 40.05
N GLU A 91 61.12 -61.20 41.24
CA GLU A 91 60.24 -60.07 41.56
C GLU A 91 60.50 -58.87 40.66
N ILE A 92 61.77 -58.48 40.46
CA ILE A 92 62.14 -57.40 39.53
C ILE A 92 61.69 -57.72 38.10
N LYS A 93 61.82 -58.97 37.66
CA LYS A 93 61.36 -59.39 36.33
C LYS A 93 59.84 -59.29 36.21
N ALA A 94 59.09 -59.72 37.23
CA ALA A 94 57.65 -59.62 37.27
C ALA A 94 57.17 -58.16 37.26
N LEU A 95 57.78 -57.30 38.09
CA LEU A 95 57.47 -55.87 38.13
C LEU A 95 57.78 -55.18 36.79
N ASN A 96 58.91 -55.51 36.17
CA ASN A 96 59.25 -54.97 34.85
C ASN A 96 58.24 -55.41 33.78
N ALA A 97 57.74 -56.65 33.83
CA ALA A 97 56.70 -57.09 32.91
C ALA A 97 55.42 -56.24 33.07
N VAL A 98 54.97 -56.03 34.32
CA VAL A 98 53.81 -55.17 34.61
C VAL A 98 54.04 -53.72 34.15
N ILE A 99 55.23 -53.15 34.39
CA ILE A 99 55.56 -51.80 33.91
C ILE A 99 55.49 -51.72 32.39
N THR A 100 56.03 -52.72 31.67
CA THR A 100 55.97 -52.71 30.21
C THR A 100 54.54 -52.84 29.69
N GLU A 101 53.69 -53.63 30.35
CA GLU A 101 52.27 -53.77 30.00
C GLU A 101 51.51 -52.46 30.26
N LYS A 102 51.70 -51.86 31.44
CA LYS A 102 51.07 -50.57 31.77
C LYS A 102 51.55 -49.44 30.87
N ASN A 103 52.83 -49.41 30.50
CA ASN A 103 53.32 -48.44 29.53
C ASN A 103 52.67 -48.64 28.14
N ARG A 104 52.44 -49.87 27.71
CA ARG A 104 51.68 -50.13 26.47
C ARG A 104 50.23 -49.63 26.59
N GLU A 105 49.55 -49.92 27.69
CA GLU A 105 48.19 -49.41 27.94
C GLU A 105 48.15 -47.87 27.93
N ILE A 106 49.11 -47.21 28.58
CA ILE A 106 49.21 -45.74 28.60
C ILE A 106 49.38 -45.20 27.19
N THR A 107 50.32 -45.73 26.40
CA THR A 107 50.52 -45.27 25.01
C THR A 107 49.29 -45.50 24.12
N ALA A 108 48.56 -46.60 24.33
CA ALA A 108 47.31 -46.86 23.62
C ALA A 108 46.21 -45.86 24.01
N LEU A 109 46.10 -45.52 25.30
CA LEU A 109 45.16 -44.51 25.77
C LEU A 109 45.53 -43.09 25.31
N GLU A 110 46.82 -42.75 25.27
CA GLU A 110 47.30 -41.48 24.77
C GLU A 110 46.98 -41.31 23.28
N THR A 111 47.28 -42.31 22.46
CA THR A 111 46.97 -42.28 21.02
C THR A 111 45.46 -42.23 20.76
N ALA A 112 44.65 -43.00 21.49
CA ALA A 112 43.20 -42.91 21.41
C ALA A 112 42.67 -41.53 21.85
N GLY A 113 43.25 -40.95 22.91
CA GLY A 113 42.90 -39.62 23.40
C GLY A 113 43.26 -38.51 22.42
N GLU A 114 44.40 -38.61 21.74
CA GLU A 114 44.78 -37.71 20.66
C GLU A 114 43.84 -37.82 19.45
N ALA A 115 43.52 -39.05 19.02
CA ALA A 115 42.56 -39.28 17.94
C ALA A 115 41.20 -38.64 18.26
N LEU A 116 40.66 -38.88 19.47
CA LEU A 116 39.38 -38.30 19.91
C LEU A 116 39.43 -36.76 19.95
N ARG A 117 40.54 -36.17 20.40
CA ARG A 117 40.74 -34.71 20.39
C ARG A 117 40.78 -34.15 18.98
N THR A 118 41.39 -34.86 18.03
CA THR A 118 41.40 -34.43 16.62
C THR A 118 40.01 -34.50 15.99
N GLU A 119 39.24 -35.56 16.27
CA GLU A 119 37.85 -35.69 15.81
C GLU A 119 36.97 -34.58 16.41
N LEU A 120 37.10 -34.30 17.71
CA LEU A 120 36.33 -33.25 18.36
C LEU A 120 36.66 -31.85 17.80
N ARG A 121 37.93 -31.60 17.45
CA ARG A 121 38.33 -30.37 16.73
C ARG A 121 37.74 -30.32 15.32
N GLN A 122 37.73 -31.43 14.59
CA GLN A 122 37.11 -31.49 13.26
C GLN A 122 35.60 -31.22 13.34
N GLN A 123 34.89 -31.91 14.22
CA GLN A 123 33.46 -31.69 14.45
C GLN A 123 33.16 -30.25 14.88
N SER A 124 34.00 -29.65 15.74
CA SER A 124 33.85 -28.24 16.14
C SER A 124 34.02 -27.29 14.95
N ASN A 125 35.02 -27.52 14.10
CA ASN A 125 35.24 -26.72 12.88
C ASN A 125 34.09 -26.89 11.89
N ASP A 126 33.58 -28.11 11.70
CA ASP A 126 32.44 -28.38 10.83
C ASP A 126 31.17 -27.73 11.36
N MET A 127 30.94 -27.75 12.68
CA MET A 127 29.83 -27.07 13.30
C MET A 127 29.92 -25.55 13.15
N GLN A 128 31.11 -24.95 13.23
CA GLN A 128 31.34 -23.54 12.93
C GLN A 128 31.10 -23.20 11.45
N ARG A 129 31.51 -24.08 10.53
CA ARG A 129 31.25 -23.90 9.09
C ARG A 129 29.76 -23.98 8.77
N LEU A 130 29.06 -24.96 9.35
CA LEU A 130 27.62 -25.13 9.18
C LEU A 130 26.85 -23.95 9.79
N SER A 131 27.24 -23.45 10.97
CA SER A 131 26.61 -22.29 11.57
C SER A 131 26.82 -21.01 10.76
N ALA A 132 28.03 -20.79 10.22
CA ALA A 132 28.30 -19.68 9.31
C ALA A 132 27.45 -19.76 8.03
N ARG A 133 27.34 -20.96 7.44
CA ARG A 133 26.51 -21.19 6.24
C ARG A 133 25.01 -20.97 6.53
N LEU A 134 24.53 -21.41 7.70
CA LEU A 134 23.16 -21.15 8.13
C LEU A 134 22.90 -19.65 8.29
N ALA A 135 23.80 -18.91 8.93
CA ALA A 135 23.69 -17.47 9.09
C ALA A 135 23.68 -16.74 7.73
N GLU A 136 24.52 -17.18 6.78
CA GLU A 136 24.51 -16.66 5.41
C GLU A 136 23.17 -16.92 4.72
N THR A 137 22.64 -18.15 4.79
CA THR A 137 21.34 -18.47 4.19
C THR A 137 20.19 -17.71 4.83
N ASP A 138 20.22 -17.47 6.14
CA ASP A 138 19.21 -16.69 6.85
C ASP A 138 19.24 -15.21 6.40
N ASN A 139 20.43 -14.65 6.19
CA ASN A 139 20.58 -13.30 5.63
C ASN A 139 20.05 -13.21 4.20
N VAL A 140 20.34 -14.21 3.35
CA VAL A 140 19.81 -14.27 1.98
C VAL A 140 18.28 -14.37 2.01
N LEU A 141 17.72 -15.21 2.87
CA LEU A 141 16.26 -15.33 3.02
C LEU A 141 15.64 -14.01 3.47
N LYS A 142 16.22 -13.32 4.46
CA LYS A 142 15.78 -11.97 4.89
C LYS A 142 15.79 -10.96 3.76
N GLN A 143 16.83 -10.97 2.91
CA GLN A 143 16.89 -10.11 1.73
C GLN A 143 15.78 -10.45 0.73
N ARG A 144 15.57 -11.74 0.44
CA ARG A 144 14.50 -12.18 -0.46
C ARG A 144 13.10 -11.84 0.07
N THR A 145 12.86 -11.98 1.37
CA THR A 145 11.58 -11.57 1.97
C THR A 145 11.34 -10.07 1.84
N ALA A 146 12.38 -9.25 2.05
CA ALA A 146 12.28 -7.81 1.87
C ALA A 146 12.06 -7.41 0.39
N GLU A 147 12.71 -8.10 -0.54
CA GLU A 147 12.47 -7.94 -1.99
C GLU A 147 11.02 -8.31 -2.37
N ILE A 148 10.52 -9.43 -1.86
CA ILE A 148 9.13 -9.88 -2.10
C ILE A 148 8.14 -8.87 -1.53
N GLU A 149 8.36 -8.36 -0.33
CA GLU A 149 7.49 -7.34 0.27
C GLU A 149 7.50 -6.05 -0.55
N LYS A 150 8.67 -5.62 -1.02
CA LYS A 150 8.79 -4.45 -1.90
C LYS A 150 8.06 -4.66 -3.23
N LEU A 151 8.22 -5.83 -3.86
CA LEU A 151 7.51 -6.17 -5.09
C LEU A 151 5.99 -6.26 -4.87
N GLY A 152 5.56 -6.76 -3.72
CA GLY A 152 4.15 -6.78 -3.30
C GLY A 152 3.57 -5.36 -3.25
N ARG A 153 4.24 -4.43 -2.56
CA ARG A 153 3.81 -3.02 -2.51
C ARG A 153 3.76 -2.38 -3.90
N MET A 154 4.77 -2.62 -4.74
CA MET A 154 4.78 -2.12 -6.12
C MET A 154 3.63 -2.69 -6.96
N TYR A 155 3.28 -3.96 -6.75
CA TYR A 155 2.14 -4.60 -7.41
C TYR A 155 0.82 -3.99 -6.95
N ASP A 156 0.64 -3.79 -5.64
CA ASP A 156 -0.56 -3.17 -5.08
C ASP A 156 -0.73 -1.73 -5.58
N ASP A 157 0.34 -0.93 -5.60
CA ASP A 157 0.33 0.43 -6.15
C ASP A 157 0.00 0.44 -7.64
N ALA A 158 0.61 -0.47 -8.42
CA ALA A 158 0.33 -0.61 -9.85
C ALA A 158 -1.14 -1.03 -10.10
N SER A 159 -1.64 -1.99 -9.32
CA SER A 159 -3.03 -2.48 -9.38
C SER A 159 -4.02 -1.38 -9.01
N PHE A 160 -3.74 -0.59 -7.97
CA PHE A 160 -4.55 0.56 -7.57
C PHE A 160 -4.54 1.63 -8.67
N SER A 161 -3.38 1.95 -9.24
CA SER A 161 -3.27 2.91 -10.35
C SER A 161 -4.04 2.46 -11.59
N SER A 162 -4.01 1.16 -11.89
CA SER A 162 -4.77 0.57 -13.01
C SER A 162 -6.27 0.65 -12.76
N SER A 163 -6.72 0.30 -11.55
CA SER A 163 -8.12 0.39 -11.16
C SER A 163 -8.62 1.84 -11.20
N SER A 164 -7.80 2.79 -10.73
CA SER A 164 -8.09 4.23 -10.82
C SER A 164 -8.19 4.71 -12.26
N ARG A 165 -7.29 4.30 -13.15
CA ARG A 165 -7.37 4.60 -14.59
C ARG A 165 -8.60 3.97 -15.23
N GLN A 166 -9.00 2.76 -14.82
CA GLN A 166 -10.21 2.12 -15.34
C GLN A 166 -11.47 2.91 -14.95
N ILE A 167 -11.54 3.40 -13.70
CA ILE A 167 -12.63 4.28 -13.26
C ILE A 167 -12.64 5.57 -14.07
N GLU A 168 -11.47 6.19 -14.29
CA GLU A 168 -11.37 7.41 -15.11
C GLU A 168 -11.79 7.16 -16.56
N LEU A 169 -11.38 6.04 -17.17
CA LEU A 169 -11.80 5.67 -18.53
C LEU A 169 -13.32 5.50 -18.62
N VAL A 170 -13.95 4.82 -17.68
CA VAL A 170 -15.41 4.67 -17.63
C VAL A 170 -16.11 6.03 -17.45
N ALA A 171 -15.56 6.90 -16.61
CA ALA A 171 -16.08 8.26 -16.45
C ALA A 171 -15.97 9.07 -17.76
N ARG A 172 -14.83 9.01 -18.44
CA ARG A 172 -14.62 9.65 -19.76
C ARG A 172 -15.53 9.08 -20.83
N GLU A 173 -15.77 7.77 -20.83
CA GLU A 173 -16.70 7.12 -21.78
C GLU A 173 -18.14 7.61 -21.54
N SER A 174 -18.56 7.75 -20.28
CA SER A 174 -19.85 8.38 -19.93
C SER A 174 -19.92 9.86 -20.35
N GLU A 175 -18.85 10.64 -20.20
CA GLU A 175 -18.79 12.03 -20.70
C GLU A 175 -18.91 12.06 -22.23
N HIS A 176 -18.24 11.15 -22.94
CA HIS A 176 -18.34 11.02 -24.39
C HIS A 176 -19.76 10.66 -24.83
N GLU A 177 -20.44 9.76 -24.12
CA GLU A 177 -21.84 9.41 -24.40
C GLU A 177 -22.79 10.61 -24.17
N GLN A 178 -22.59 11.37 -23.09
CA GLN A 178 -23.35 12.60 -22.81
C GLN A 178 -23.16 13.64 -23.91
N LEU A 179 -21.91 13.94 -24.30
CA LEU A 179 -21.59 14.84 -25.40
C LEU A 179 -22.15 14.33 -26.74
N GLY A 180 -22.09 13.02 -26.97
CA GLY A 180 -22.69 12.38 -28.14
C GLY A 180 -24.21 12.62 -28.22
N ASN A 181 -24.91 12.43 -27.11
CA ASN A 181 -26.34 12.71 -26.98
C ASN A 181 -26.63 14.21 -27.18
N GLU A 182 -25.79 15.09 -26.65
CA GLU A 182 -25.93 16.55 -26.81
C GLU A 182 -25.73 16.97 -28.27
N VAL A 183 -24.76 16.40 -28.98
CA VAL A 183 -24.56 16.60 -30.44
C VAL A 183 -25.79 16.15 -31.23
N VAL A 184 -26.38 14.99 -30.90
CA VAL A 184 -27.62 14.51 -31.55
C VAL A 184 -28.78 15.47 -31.27
N GLN A 185 -28.92 15.95 -30.04
CA GLN A 185 -29.95 16.93 -29.69
C GLN A 185 -29.73 18.26 -30.42
N LEU A 186 -28.49 18.75 -30.51
CA LEU A 186 -28.16 19.98 -31.24
C LEU A 186 -28.43 19.82 -32.75
N ARG A 187 -28.09 18.67 -33.34
CA ARG A 187 -28.42 18.36 -34.74
C ARG A 187 -29.92 18.36 -34.99
N SER A 188 -30.70 17.71 -34.13
CA SER A 188 -32.17 17.71 -34.28
C SER A 188 -32.77 19.10 -34.09
N LYS A 189 -32.26 19.91 -33.15
CA LYS A 189 -32.65 21.33 -33.00
C LYS A 189 -32.27 22.14 -34.24
N ALA A 190 -31.09 21.92 -34.82
CA ALA A 190 -30.67 22.60 -36.05
C ALA A 190 -31.56 22.23 -37.23
N GLU A 191 -31.90 20.95 -37.42
CA GLU A 191 -32.82 20.49 -38.47
C GLU A 191 -34.23 21.08 -38.27
N GLN A 192 -34.73 21.13 -37.03
CA GLN A 192 -36.01 21.78 -36.73
C GLN A 192 -35.97 23.28 -37.01
N ALA A 193 -34.87 23.97 -36.66
CA ALA A 193 -34.69 25.39 -36.94
C ALA A 193 -34.62 25.65 -38.46
N GLU A 194 -33.95 24.78 -39.22
CA GLU A 194 -33.85 24.87 -40.67
C GLU A 194 -35.21 24.64 -41.34
N LYS A 195 -35.99 23.64 -40.90
CA LYS A 195 -37.38 23.44 -41.37
C LYS A 195 -38.25 24.67 -41.11
N ARG A 196 -38.19 25.23 -39.89
CA ARG A 196 -38.91 26.47 -39.55
C ARG A 196 -38.44 27.66 -40.40
N TYR A 197 -37.15 27.74 -40.69
CA TYR A 197 -36.61 28.77 -41.58
C TYR A 197 -37.16 28.62 -43.00
N GLN A 198 -37.19 27.40 -43.55
CA GLN A 198 -37.78 27.13 -44.86
C GLN A 198 -39.29 27.42 -44.90
N GLU A 199 -40.04 27.07 -43.85
CA GLU A 199 -41.46 27.43 -43.72
C GLU A 199 -41.65 28.95 -43.71
N ARG A 200 -40.87 29.68 -42.91
CA ARG A 200 -40.86 31.15 -42.88
C ARG A 200 -40.49 31.75 -44.24
N GLU A 201 -39.53 31.18 -44.96
CA GLU A 201 -39.18 31.63 -46.32
C GLU A 201 -40.32 31.40 -47.31
N ARG A 202 -41.01 30.25 -47.23
CA ARG A 202 -42.18 29.95 -48.05
C ARG A 202 -43.33 30.90 -47.73
N GLU A 203 -43.62 31.14 -46.46
CA GLU A 203 -44.60 32.13 -45.99
C GLU A 203 -44.23 33.55 -46.46
N ALA A 204 -42.95 33.93 -46.37
CA ALA A 204 -42.48 35.21 -46.87
C ALA A 204 -42.64 35.31 -48.39
N ALA A 205 -42.42 34.22 -49.14
CA ALA A 205 -42.65 34.17 -50.58
C ALA A 205 -44.14 34.32 -50.92
N THR A 206 -45.04 33.59 -50.24
CA THR A 206 -46.48 33.70 -50.46
C THR A 206 -47.02 35.08 -50.10
N LEU A 207 -46.55 35.68 -49.00
CA LEU A 207 -46.90 37.05 -48.62
C LEU A 207 -46.38 38.08 -49.63
N ARG A 208 -45.17 37.89 -50.17
CA ARG A 208 -44.63 38.74 -51.25
C ARG A 208 -45.47 38.64 -52.52
N ASP A 209 -45.91 37.44 -52.89
CA ASP A 209 -46.77 37.25 -54.06
C ASP A 209 -48.17 37.84 -53.82
N ALA A 210 -48.74 37.67 -52.62
CA ALA A 210 -49.99 38.32 -52.24
C ALA A 210 -49.86 39.85 -52.31
N LEU A 211 -48.78 40.43 -51.77
CA LEU A 211 -48.51 41.87 -51.85
C LEU A 211 -48.36 42.33 -53.30
N ARG A 212 -47.71 41.55 -54.17
CA ARG A 212 -47.65 41.83 -55.62
C ARG A 212 -49.02 41.82 -56.26
N THR A 213 -49.91 40.89 -55.87
CA THR A 213 -51.28 40.88 -56.41
C THR A 213 -52.10 42.07 -55.92
N GLU A 214 -51.97 42.47 -54.65
CA GLU A 214 -52.62 43.67 -54.13
C GLU A 214 -52.04 44.93 -54.78
N ALA A 215 -50.72 45.04 -54.97
CA ALA A 215 -50.09 46.13 -55.70
C ALA A 215 -50.63 46.22 -57.14
N ARG A 216 -50.78 45.11 -57.86
CA ARG A 216 -51.42 45.09 -59.19
C ARG A 216 -52.88 45.53 -59.15
N LYS A 217 -53.63 45.19 -58.09
CA LYS A 217 -55.01 45.68 -57.91
C LYS A 217 -55.02 47.18 -57.63
N VAL A 218 -54.12 47.68 -56.79
CA VAL A 218 -53.94 49.11 -56.51
C VAL A 218 -53.60 49.84 -57.80
N ASP A 219 -52.59 49.41 -58.57
CA ASP A 219 -52.25 49.97 -59.89
C ASP A 219 -53.47 49.94 -60.83
N GLY A 220 -54.24 48.85 -60.82
CA GLY A 220 -55.47 48.72 -61.60
C GLY A 220 -56.57 49.69 -61.19
N LEU A 221 -56.73 49.93 -59.88
CA LEU A 221 -57.65 50.92 -59.32
C LEU A 221 -57.16 52.35 -59.61
N GLU A 222 -55.87 52.63 -59.50
CA GLU A 222 -55.26 53.90 -59.86
C GLU A 222 -55.46 54.21 -61.35
N ARG A 223 -55.28 53.24 -62.25
CA ARG A 223 -55.61 53.40 -63.68
C ARG A 223 -57.10 53.65 -63.90
N LYS A 224 -57.99 52.98 -63.16
CA LYS A 224 -59.44 53.26 -63.22
C LYS A 224 -59.77 54.65 -62.72
N ILE A 225 -59.13 55.12 -61.64
CA ILE A 225 -59.27 56.49 -61.13
C ILE A 225 -58.75 57.47 -62.17
N ALA A 226 -57.56 57.25 -62.76
CA ALA A 226 -57.02 58.08 -63.83
C ALA A 226 -57.96 58.11 -65.06
N GLY A 227 -58.55 56.97 -65.43
CA GLY A 227 -59.58 56.89 -66.46
C GLY A 227 -60.86 57.63 -66.09
N MET A 228 -61.34 57.51 -64.84
CA MET A 228 -62.48 58.29 -64.34
C MET A 228 -62.18 59.78 -64.34
N LEU A 229 -60.97 60.20 -63.96
CA LEU A 229 -60.51 61.58 -64.02
C LEU A 229 -60.43 62.08 -65.46
N SER A 230 -59.95 61.26 -66.41
CA SER A 230 -59.95 61.59 -67.83
C SER A 230 -61.36 61.73 -68.39
N THR A 231 -62.29 60.83 -68.04
CA THR A 231 -63.69 60.94 -68.47
C THR A 231 -64.42 62.10 -67.79
N LEU A 232 -64.05 62.46 -66.56
CA LEU A 232 -64.50 63.70 -65.93
C LEU A 232 -63.92 64.91 -66.66
N ALA A 233 -62.64 64.91 -67.01
CA ALA A 233 -62.02 65.98 -67.80
C ALA A 233 -62.68 66.11 -69.19
N GLU A 234 -62.96 65.01 -69.89
CA GLU A 234 -63.69 65.03 -71.17
C GLU A 234 -65.13 65.52 -71.00
N ARG A 235 -65.79 65.20 -69.88
CA ARG A 235 -67.13 65.72 -69.56
C ARG A 235 -67.10 67.20 -69.20
N GLU A 236 -66.09 67.63 -68.46
CA GLU A 236 -65.84 69.04 -68.16
C GLU A 236 -65.54 69.80 -69.45
N GLU A 237 -64.73 69.26 -70.36
CA GLU A 237 -64.44 69.85 -71.67
C GLU A 237 -65.69 69.89 -72.56
N LYS A 238 -66.54 68.85 -72.53
CA LYS A 238 -67.86 68.88 -73.20
C LYS A 238 -68.80 69.92 -72.59
N LEU A 239 -68.83 70.06 -71.27
CA LEU A 239 -69.59 71.11 -70.59
C LEU A 239 -69.04 72.50 -70.90
N GLU A 240 -67.72 72.64 -71.03
CA GLU A 240 -67.08 73.88 -71.43
C GLU A 240 -67.38 74.21 -72.90
N HIS A 241 -67.43 73.20 -73.78
CA HIS A 241 -67.84 73.36 -75.17
C HIS A 241 -69.31 73.74 -75.29
N SER A 242 -70.23 73.06 -74.59
CA SER A 242 -71.64 73.44 -74.51
C SER A 242 -71.85 74.80 -73.84
N GLY A 243 -70.98 75.18 -72.90
CA GLY A 243 -70.93 76.52 -72.31
C GLY A 243 -70.52 77.58 -73.34
N LYS A 244 -69.54 77.27 -74.21
CA LYS A 244 -69.10 78.13 -75.32
C LYS A 244 -70.14 78.19 -76.45
N GLU A 245 -70.89 77.13 -76.70
CA GLU A 245 -72.02 77.11 -77.64
C GLU A 245 -73.23 77.92 -77.11
N LEU A 246 -73.52 77.85 -75.81
CA LEU A 246 -74.49 78.73 -75.16
C LEU A 246 -74.08 80.21 -75.17
N ALA A 247 -72.77 80.50 -75.17
CA ALA A 247 -72.27 81.86 -75.33
C ALA A 247 -72.46 82.36 -76.78
N ARG A 248 -72.20 81.53 -77.80
CA ARG A 248 -72.40 81.86 -79.22
C ARG A 248 -73.89 82.01 -79.61
N LEU A 249 -74.76 81.16 -79.08
CA LEU A 249 -76.21 81.27 -79.29
C LEU A 249 -76.82 82.50 -78.57
N ARG A 250 -76.17 83.01 -77.50
CA ARG A 250 -76.53 84.30 -76.90
C ARG A 250 -76.05 85.50 -77.71
N GLU A 251 -74.95 85.37 -78.44
CA GLU A 251 -74.40 86.43 -79.30
C GLU A 251 -75.15 86.52 -80.65
N GLU A 252 -75.66 85.40 -81.18
CA GLU A 252 -76.53 85.36 -82.38
C GLU A 252 -77.98 85.77 -82.09
N LEU A 253 -78.48 85.59 -80.86
CA LEU A 253 -79.78 86.15 -80.43
C LEU A 253 -79.72 87.66 -80.12
N ALA A 254 -78.52 88.23 -79.95
CA ALA A 254 -78.32 89.65 -79.66
C ALA A 254 -78.23 90.56 -80.91
N ARG A 255 -78.09 89.98 -82.12
CA ARG A 255 -77.99 90.74 -83.39
C ARG A 255 -79.28 90.80 -84.23
N ALA A 256 -80.37 90.14 -83.83
CA ALA A 256 -81.52 89.97 -84.72
C ALA A 256 -82.89 90.50 -84.26
N THR A 257 -83.09 91.04 -83.04
CA THR A 257 -84.38 91.70 -82.72
C THR A 257 -84.30 92.67 -81.53
N ALA A 258 -84.09 93.96 -81.84
CA ALA A 258 -84.44 95.10 -80.98
C ALA A 258 -84.74 96.35 -81.84
N ALA A 259 -85.93 96.35 -82.45
CA ALA A 259 -86.86 97.48 -82.59
C ALA A 259 -88.23 96.83 -82.95
N GLU A 260 -89.27 96.84 -82.13
CA GLU A 260 -89.57 97.80 -81.07
C GLU A 260 -90.60 97.23 -80.06
N ASN A 261 -90.26 97.45 -78.77
CA ASN A 261 -91.13 97.70 -77.60
C ASN A 261 -92.16 96.65 -77.14
N GLU A 262 -92.40 96.43 -75.84
CA GLU A 262 -92.33 97.35 -74.70
C GLU A 262 -92.41 96.57 -73.37
N LYS A 263 -91.64 97.00 -72.34
CA LYS A 263 -92.01 97.25 -70.91
C LYS A 263 -92.74 96.14 -70.09
N ILE A 264 -92.54 95.91 -68.78
CA ILE A 264 -92.02 96.69 -67.64
C ILE A 264 -91.80 95.73 -66.43
N GLU A 265 -90.71 95.98 -65.69
CA GLU A 265 -90.46 95.97 -64.22
C GLU A 265 -90.90 94.82 -63.26
N LYS A 266 -89.88 94.28 -62.54
CA LYS A 266 -89.63 94.23 -61.06
C LYS A 266 -90.83 94.38 -60.07
N PRO A 267 -90.64 94.12 -58.74
CA PRO A 267 -89.81 93.14 -58.00
C PRO A 267 -90.59 92.47 -56.83
N ALA A 268 -90.01 91.49 -56.11
CA ALA A 268 -90.13 91.26 -54.65
C ALA A 268 -89.73 89.84 -54.24
N GLY A 269 -89.15 89.68 -53.03
CA GLY A 269 -89.16 88.37 -52.35
C GLY A 269 -87.91 88.01 -51.55
N ARG A 270 -87.38 88.92 -50.72
CA ARG A 270 -86.26 88.67 -49.79
C ARG A 270 -86.67 88.02 -48.45
N GLU A 271 -87.91 87.55 -48.31
CA GLU A 271 -88.44 86.94 -47.07
C GLU A 271 -88.42 85.39 -47.06
N ARG A 272 -87.97 84.74 -48.14
CA ARG A 272 -87.98 83.26 -48.24
C ARG A 272 -86.73 82.56 -47.70
N LEU A 273 -85.76 83.30 -47.16
CA LEU A 273 -84.50 82.74 -46.64
C LEU A 273 -84.44 82.65 -45.10
N GLU A 274 -85.26 83.43 -44.39
CA GLU A 274 -85.27 83.40 -42.91
C GLU A 274 -86.16 82.28 -42.34
N SER A 275 -87.18 81.84 -43.09
CA SER A 275 -88.01 80.69 -42.72
C SER A 275 -87.30 79.34 -42.88
N ARG A 276 -86.21 79.27 -43.66
CA ARG A 276 -85.44 78.03 -43.89
C ARG A 276 -84.39 77.79 -42.78
N LEU A 277 -83.92 78.83 -42.10
CA LEU A 277 -82.96 78.74 -40.99
C LEU A 277 -83.59 78.30 -39.66
N THR A 278 -84.87 78.61 -39.44
CA THR A 278 -85.62 78.19 -38.24
C THR A 278 -86.11 76.74 -38.33
N ALA A 279 -86.26 76.19 -39.53
CA ALA A 279 -86.58 74.78 -39.76
C ALA A 279 -85.37 73.86 -39.50
N LEU A 280 -84.17 74.24 -39.96
CA LEU A 280 -82.93 73.46 -39.80
C LEU A 280 -82.40 73.43 -38.35
N THR A 281 -82.75 74.41 -37.53
CA THR A 281 -82.39 74.45 -36.10
C THR A 281 -83.30 73.57 -35.23
N ARG A 282 -84.55 73.32 -35.65
CA ARG A 282 -85.45 72.34 -35.02
C ARG A 282 -85.06 70.89 -35.40
N GLU A 283 -84.65 70.65 -36.64
CA GLU A 283 -84.13 69.33 -37.05
C GLU A 283 -82.83 68.96 -36.32
N ASN A 284 -81.92 69.91 -36.09
CA ASN A 284 -80.72 69.66 -35.29
C ASN A 284 -81.02 69.32 -33.80
N ARG A 285 -82.09 69.88 -33.23
CA ARG A 285 -82.53 69.50 -31.88
C ARG A 285 -83.19 68.11 -31.84
N LYS A 286 -83.88 67.72 -32.91
CA LYS A 286 -84.51 66.40 -33.05
C LYS A 286 -83.46 65.30 -33.23
N LEU A 287 -82.45 65.54 -34.07
CA LEU A 287 -81.32 64.61 -34.27
C LEU A 287 -80.41 64.49 -33.03
N LYS A 288 -80.30 65.52 -32.18
CA LYS A 288 -79.63 65.43 -30.87
C LYS A 288 -80.42 64.62 -29.82
N ALA A 289 -81.74 64.51 -29.95
CA ALA A 289 -82.55 63.66 -29.08
C ALA A 289 -82.47 62.18 -29.52
N ASP A 290 -82.46 61.92 -30.83
CA ASP A 290 -82.35 60.57 -31.39
C ASP A 290 -80.97 59.93 -31.14
N LEU A 291 -79.89 60.73 -31.14
CA LEU A 291 -78.54 60.30 -30.73
C LEU A 291 -78.42 59.98 -29.23
N LYS A 292 -79.25 60.58 -28.38
CA LYS A 292 -79.26 60.32 -26.93
C LYS A 292 -80.06 59.05 -26.58
N ALA A 293 -81.05 58.69 -27.40
CA ALA A 293 -81.83 57.46 -27.26
C ALA A 293 -81.07 56.20 -27.75
N THR A 294 -80.13 56.33 -28.69
CA THR A 294 -79.28 55.21 -29.15
C THR A 294 -78.10 54.93 -28.22
N ALA A 295 -77.69 55.88 -27.39
CA ALA A 295 -76.66 55.69 -26.37
C ALA A 295 -77.14 54.87 -25.16
N THR A 296 -78.45 54.85 -24.87
CA THR A 296 -79.04 54.10 -23.76
C THR A 296 -79.35 52.63 -24.08
N ALA A 297 -79.30 52.22 -25.35
CA ALA A 297 -79.61 50.85 -25.78
C ALA A 297 -78.40 49.88 -25.76
N LYS A 298 -77.16 50.40 -25.62
CA LYS A 298 -75.91 49.60 -25.56
C LYS A 298 -75.35 49.41 -24.14
N GLY A 299 -75.98 49.99 -23.12
CA GLY A 299 -75.53 49.86 -21.72
C GLY A 299 -75.92 48.53 -21.04
N GLY A 300 -76.85 47.77 -21.60
CA GLY A 300 -77.31 46.49 -21.04
C GLY A 300 -76.40 45.30 -21.37
N ASP A 301 -75.83 45.27 -22.58
CA ASP A 301 -74.97 44.15 -23.02
C ASP A 301 -73.60 44.18 -22.34
N ASP A 302 -73.10 45.37 -21.99
CA ASP A 302 -71.81 45.56 -21.33
C ASP A 302 -71.82 45.11 -19.85
N GLU A 303 -72.98 45.16 -19.18
CA GLU A 303 -73.14 44.68 -17.79
C GLU A 303 -73.26 43.14 -17.76
N MET A 304 -73.99 42.52 -18.70
CA MET A 304 -74.07 41.05 -18.83
C MET A 304 -72.72 40.43 -19.24
N LEU A 305 -71.94 41.08 -20.10
CA LEU A 305 -70.58 40.65 -20.45
C LEU A 305 -69.64 40.74 -19.24
N ARG A 306 -69.73 41.81 -18.43
CA ARG A 306 -68.94 41.94 -17.18
C ARG A 306 -69.32 40.90 -16.13
N GLU A 307 -70.59 40.53 -16.03
CA GLU A 307 -71.06 39.51 -15.09
C GLU A 307 -70.53 38.12 -15.45
N ARG A 308 -70.65 37.71 -16.73
CA ARG A 308 -70.15 36.42 -17.25
C ARG A 308 -68.62 36.31 -17.19
N ILE A 309 -67.88 37.39 -17.50
CA ILE A 309 -66.41 37.39 -17.38
C ILE A 309 -66.01 37.26 -15.90
N GLY A 310 -66.75 37.90 -14.98
CA GLY A 310 -66.49 37.78 -13.54
C GLY A 310 -66.73 36.38 -12.98
N GLU A 311 -67.76 35.66 -13.46
CA GLU A 311 -67.99 34.25 -13.08
C GLU A 311 -66.92 33.31 -13.63
N LEU A 312 -66.55 33.47 -14.91
CA LEU A 312 -65.53 32.62 -15.55
C LEU A 312 -64.15 32.81 -14.90
N ALA A 313 -63.80 34.06 -14.57
CA ALA A 313 -62.57 34.36 -13.85
C ALA A 313 -62.55 33.73 -12.44
N ALA A 314 -63.67 33.73 -11.72
CA ALA A 314 -63.76 33.11 -10.40
C ALA A 314 -63.59 31.58 -10.47
N GLN A 315 -64.16 30.92 -11.48
CA GLN A 315 -64.00 29.47 -11.70
C GLN A 315 -62.57 29.09 -12.08
N MET A 316 -61.92 29.86 -12.97
CA MET A 316 -60.52 29.61 -13.34
C MET A 316 -59.57 29.79 -12.15
N VAL A 317 -59.76 30.84 -11.35
CA VAL A 317 -58.97 31.09 -10.14
C VAL A 317 -59.17 29.98 -9.09
N HIS A 318 -60.40 29.47 -8.96
CA HIS A 318 -60.67 28.31 -8.11
C HIS A 318 -59.97 27.04 -8.62
N LEU A 319 -60.06 26.74 -9.92
CA LEU A 319 -59.40 25.57 -10.52
C LEU A 319 -57.88 25.63 -10.37
N THR A 320 -57.26 26.80 -10.55
CA THR A 320 -55.84 26.99 -10.29
C THR A 320 -55.49 26.87 -8.80
N SER A 321 -56.36 27.34 -7.90
CA SER A 321 -56.14 27.17 -6.45
C SER A 321 -56.20 25.69 -6.00
N VAL A 322 -57.02 24.87 -6.67
CA VAL A 322 -57.08 23.42 -6.42
C VAL A 322 -55.86 22.71 -6.99
N LEU A 323 -55.37 23.12 -8.16
CA LEU A 323 -54.19 22.54 -8.80
C LEU A 323 -52.87 22.91 -8.08
N GLU A 324 -52.77 24.10 -7.51
CA GLU A 324 -51.56 24.57 -6.81
C GLU A 324 -51.44 24.09 -5.34
N GLY A 325 -52.52 23.57 -4.74
CA GLY A 325 -52.52 23.04 -3.38
C GLY A 325 -52.36 24.09 -2.26
N GLN A 326 -52.21 23.64 -1.01
CA GLN A 326 -52.26 24.49 0.22
C GLN A 326 -51.19 25.61 0.30
N GLY A 327 -50.20 25.62 -0.60
CA GLY A 327 -49.13 26.61 -0.66
C GLY A 327 -49.35 27.77 -1.65
N SER A 328 -50.49 27.81 -2.36
CA SER A 328 -50.72 28.83 -3.39
C SER A 328 -50.78 30.26 -2.81
N PRO A 329 -50.11 31.25 -3.45
CA PRO A 329 -50.24 32.67 -3.07
C PRO A 329 -51.69 33.18 -3.18
N ILE A 330 -52.54 32.51 -3.98
CA ILE A 330 -53.96 32.84 -4.15
C ILE A 330 -54.75 32.51 -2.88
N ALA A 331 -54.48 31.38 -2.24
CA ALA A 331 -55.13 31.00 -0.98
C ALA A 331 -54.77 31.99 0.15
N LYS A 332 -53.53 32.49 0.16
CA LYS A 332 -53.05 33.51 1.10
C LYS A 332 -53.69 34.89 0.85
N ALA A 333 -53.96 35.24 -0.40
CA ALA A 333 -54.66 36.48 -0.75
C ALA A 333 -56.17 36.45 -0.44
N LEU A 334 -56.80 35.26 -0.50
CA LEU A 334 -58.22 35.09 -0.16
C LEU A 334 -58.49 35.09 1.35
N SER A 335 -57.50 34.72 2.17
CA SER A 335 -57.59 34.71 3.64
C SER A 335 -57.28 36.06 4.29
N SER A 336 -56.66 37.00 3.57
CA SER A 336 -56.55 38.39 4.03
C SER A 336 -57.89 39.14 3.91
N PRO A 337 -58.34 39.87 4.94
CA PRO A 337 -59.53 40.71 4.84
C PRO A 337 -59.25 41.87 3.87
N THR A 338 -60.06 41.96 2.81
CA THR A 338 -60.04 43.06 1.84
C THR A 338 -60.48 44.38 2.52
N PRO A 339 -59.79 45.51 2.30
CA PRO A 339 -60.20 46.80 2.83
C PRO A 339 -61.51 47.27 2.17
N ASP A 340 -62.42 47.78 3.00
CA ASP A 340 -63.69 48.37 2.62
C ASP A 340 -63.46 49.60 1.72
N SER A 341 -63.77 49.49 0.43
CA SER A 341 -63.87 50.66 -0.46
C SER A 341 -65.27 51.25 -0.31
N GLY A 342 -65.37 52.27 0.55
CA GLY A 342 -66.61 52.98 0.85
C GLY A 342 -67.17 53.82 -0.30
N GLN A 343 -68.51 53.81 -0.34
CA GLN A 343 -69.42 54.89 -0.73
C GLN A 343 -69.49 55.35 -2.19
N GLY A 344 -70.43 54.74 -2.91
CA GLY A 344 -71.21 55.37 -3.98
C GLY A 344 -72.56 54.66 -4.09
N ALA A 345 -73.66 55.37 -3.80
CA ALA A 345 -75.01 54.83 -3.83
C ALA A 345 -75.35 54.29 -5.23
N GLY A 346 -75.43 52.96 -5.36
CA GLY A 346 -75.85 52.26 -6.58
C GLY A 346 -75.27 50.84 -6.65
N ALA A 347 -76.09 49.86 -6.28
CA ALA A 347 -75.89 48.40 -6.42
C ALA A 347 -74.58 47.83 -5.83
N LYS A 348 -74.70 46.99 -4.79
CA LYS A 348 -73.61 46.12 -4.29
C LYS A 348 -73.05 45.26 -5.44
N LYS A 349 -72.00 45.69 -6.13
CA LYS A 349 -71.27 44.85 -7.08
C LYS A 349 -70.38 43.90 -6.28
N THR A 350 -70.67 42.61 -6.34
CA THR A 350 -69.93 41.56 -5.63
C THR A 350 -68.46 41.55 -6.10
N SER A 351 -67.53 41.65 -5.15
CA SER A 351 -66.09 41.58 -5.45
C SER A 351 -65.73 40.21 -6.04
N LEU A 352 -64.68 40.16 -6.87
CA LEU A 352 -64.16 38.90 -7.42
C LEU A 352 -63.73 37.95 -6.29
N ALA A 353 -63.17 38.48 -5.20
CA ALA A 353 -62.77 37.68 -4.03
C ALA A 353 -63.98 37.01 -3.35
N ASP A 354 -65.10 37.72 -3.25
CA ASP A 354 -66.33 37.16 -2.68
C ASP A 354 -66.96 36.10 -3.59
N ARG A 355 -66.86 36.27 -4.92
CA ARG A 355 -67.28 35.25 -5.89
C ARG A 355 -66.43 33.99 -5.82
N VAL A 356 -65.10 34.10 -5.68
CA VAL A 356 -64.21 32.94 -5.50
C VAL A 356 -64.53 32.19 -4.20
N ARG A 357 -64.78 32.92 -3.09
CA ARG A 357 -65.22 32.31 -1.81
C ARG A 357 -66.57 31.61 -1.93
N ALA A 358 -67.52 32.18 -2.67
CA ALA A 358 -68.82 31.57 -2.91
C ALA A 358 -68.71 30.27 -3.73
N VAL A 359 -67.85 30.24 -4.75
CA VAL A 359 -67.56 29.03 -5.55
C VAL A 359 -66.87 27.95 -4.70
N GLN A 360 -65.89 28.30 -3.86
CA GLN A 360 -65.27 27.35 -2.93
C GLN A 360 -66.28 26.78 -1.93
N LYS A 361 -67.17 27.62 -1.38
CA LYS A 361 -68.21 27.19 -0.44
C LYS A 361 -69.22 26.25 -1.10
N ALA A 362 -69.63 26.54 -2.34
CA ALA A 362 -70.50 25.67 -3.12
C ALA A 362 -69.83 24.33 -3.48
N ALA A 363 -68.55 24.33 -3.82
CA ALA A 363 -67.78 23.12 -4.11
C ALA A 363 -67.45 22.27 -2.87
N SER A 364 -67.49 22.85 -1.66
CA SER A 364 -67.33 22.12 -0.38
C SER A 364 -68.65 21.60 0.21
N ALA A 365 -69.79 22.00 -0.34
CA ALA A 365 -71.14 21.69 0.15
C ALA A 365 -71.90 20.68 -0.72
N GLY A 366 -71.30 20.21 -1.82
CA GLY A 366 -71.71 19.06 -2.61
C GLY A 366 -70.58 18.05 -2.66
#